data_AF-A0A9D6LCF2-F1
#
_entry.id   AF-A0A9D6LCF2-F1
#
_cell.length_a   1.000
_cell.length_b   1.000
_cell.length_c   1.000
_cell.angle_alpha   90.00
_cell.angle_beta   90.00
_cell.angle_gamma   90.00
#
_symmetry.space_group_name_H-M   'P 1'
#
loop_
_entity.id
_entity.type
_entity.pdbx_description
1 polymer ?
#
loop_
_entity_poly.entity_id
_entity_poly.type
_entity_poly.pdbx_seq_one_letter_code
_entity_poly.pdbx_strand_id
1 'polypeptide(L)' 'MKSKNCLIACQQDAQFQLNNENRLHEHNLEACNGDPTCIANENARDAAVIATIQAQLAQCQNNCHQQGGGSSGP' A
#
# COMPACT_ATOMS: atom_id res chain seq x y z
N MET A 1 -3.98 1.99 -24.48
CA MET A 1 -5.03 2.00 -23.43
C MET A 1 -4.79 0.99 -22.28
N LYS A 2 -4.07 -0.13 -22.47
CA LYS A 2 -3.83 -1.14 -21.41
C LYS A 2 -3.10 -0.61 -20.16
N SER A 3 -2.13 0.29 -20.31
CA SER A 3 -1.33 0.80 -19.17
C SER A 3 -2.15 1.69 -18.22
N LYS A 4 -3.08 2.52 -18.70
CA LYS A 4 -3.93 3.37 -17.83
C LYS A 4 -4.83 2.55 -16.90
N ASN A 5 -5.48 1.51 -17.43
CA ASN A 5 -6.33 0.64 -16.61
C ASN A 5 -5.52 -0.17 -15.60
N CYS A 6 -4.28 -0.55 -15.95
CA CYS A 6 -3.35 -1.20 -15.03
C CYS A 6 -2.95 -0.27 -13.86
N LEU A 7 -2.60 0.99 -14.15
CA LEU A 7 -2.25 1.97 -13.12
C LEU A 7 -3.43 2.26 -12.18
N ILE A 8 -4.65 2.37 -12.72
CA ILE A 8 -5.88 2.56 -11.93
C ILE A 8 -6.10 1.36 -11.01
N ALA A 9 -5.94 0.13 -11.51
CA ALA A 9 -6.08 -1.07 -10.69
C ALA A 9 -5.05 -1.11 -9.55
N CYS A 10 -3.78 -0.77 -9.82
CA CYS A 10 -2.76 -0.67 -8.77
C CYS A 10 -3.14 0.35 -7.68
N GLN A 11 -3.67 1.51 -8.08
CA GLN A 11 -4.10 2.54 -7.14
C GLN A 11 -5.31 2.10 -6.32
N GLN A 12 -6.29 1.45 -6.95
CA GLN A 12 -7.48 0.93 -6.26
C GLN A 12 -7.11 -0.12 -5.22
N ASP A 13 -6.20 -1.03 -5.56
CA ASP A 13 -5.72 -2.06 -4.64
C ASP A 13 -4.95 -1.44 -3.46
N ALA A 14 -4.00 -0.53 -3.72
CA ALA A 14 -3.28 0.17 -2.68
C ALA A 14 -4.22 0.97 -1.76
N GLN A 15 -5.23 1.64 -2.32
CA GLN A 15 -6.21 2.37 -1.52
C GLN A 15 -7.07 1.43 -0.66
N PHE A 16 -7.46 0.27 -1.19
CA PHE A 16 -8.17 -0.75 -0.41
C PHE A 16 -7.33 -1.24 0.76
N GLN A 17 -6.04 -1.53 0.53
CA GLN A 17 -5.11 -1.93 1.58
C GLN A 17 -4.92 -0.84 2.65
N LEU A 18 -4.71 0.42 2.23
CA LEU A 18 -4.59 1.57 3.16
C LEU A 18 -5.86 1.76 4.00
N ASN A 19 -7.04 1.60 3.40
CA ASN A 19 -8.29 1.72 4.15
C ASN A 19 -8.45 0.61 5.21
N ASN A 20 -8.03 -0.61 4.89
CA ASN A 20 -8.05 -1.71 5.85
C ASN A 20 -7.03 -1.50 6.97
N GLU A 21 -5.83 -1.04 6.61
CA GLU A 21 -4.77 -0.72 7.56
C GLU A 21 -5.20 0.40 8.51
N ASN A 22 -5.79 1.49 8.01
CA ASN A 22 -6.32 2.57 8.85
C ASN A 22 -7.35 2.07 9.87
N ARG A 23 -8.27 1.18 9.45
CA ARG A 23 -9.27 0.60 10.36
C ARG A 23 -8.63 -0.27 11.43
N LEU A 24 -7.62 -1.06 11.05
CA LEU A 24 -6.87 -1.88 12.00
C LEU A 24 -6.09 -1.00 12.98
N HIS A 25 -5.46 0.05 12.48
CA HIS A 25 -4.70 1.01 13.28
C HIS A 25 -5.60 1.70 14.31
N GLU A 26 -6.75 2.23 13.91
CA GLU A 26 -7.75 2.82 14.81
C GLU A 26 -8.20 1.83 15.89
N HIS A 27 -8.57 0.60 15.49
CA HIS A 27 -8.96 -0.45 16.44
C HIS A 27 -7.84 -0.77 17.45
N ASN A 28 -6.59 -0.85 16.99
CA ASN A 28 -5.45 -1.14 17.87
C ASN A 28 -5.16 0.03 18.82
N LEU A 29 -5.29 1.28 18.37
CA LEU A 29 -5.17 2.45 19.23
C LEU A 29 -6.25 2.49 20.31
N GLU A 30 -7.49 2.13 19.97
CA GLU A 30 -8.58 1.97 20.95
C GLU A 30 -8.24 0.86 21.95
N ALA A 31 -7.76 -0.30 21.48
CA ALA A 31 -7.37 -1.44 22.31
C ALA A 31 -6.18 -1.13 23.25
N CYS A 32 -5.30 -0.22 22.86
CA CYS A 32 -4.20 0.25 23.72
C CYS A 32 -4.70 0.99 24.97
N ASN A 33 -5.95 1.47 25.01
CA ASN A 33 -6.55 2.15 26.16
C ASN A 33 -5.66 3.25 26.78
N GLY A 34 -4.98 4.02 25.92
CA GLY A 34 -4.10 5.12 26.34
C GLY A 34 -2.71 4.70 26.84
N ASP A 35 -2.33 3.42 26.78
CA ASP A 35 -0.97 3.00 27.10
C ASP A 35 0.03 3.60 26.08
N PRO A 36 0.96 4.46 26.51
CA PRO A 36 1.87 5.15 25.61
C PRO A 36 2.85 4.22 24.91
N THR A 37 3.23 3.10 25.54
CA THR A 37 4.13 2.11 24.94
C THR A 37 3.40 1.32 23.86
N CYS A 38 2.15 0.93 24.12
CA CYS A 38 1.30 0.26 23.14
C CYS A 38 1.07 1.17 21.91
N ILE A 39 0.69 2.43 22.14
CA ILE A 39 0.47 3.42 21.07
C ILE A 39 1.75 3.63 20.23
N ALA A 40 2.92 3.76 20.87
CA ALA A 40 4.18 3.93 20.16
C ALA A 40 4.51 2.72 19.27
N ASN A 41 4.29 1.50 19.78
CA ASN A 41 4.50 0.26 19.02
C ASN A 41 3.51 0.14 17.86
N GLU A 42 2.25 0.51 18.08
CA GLU A 42 1.21 0.49 17.06
C GLU A 42 1.50 1.49 15.93
N ASN A 43 1.91 2.72 16.26
CA ASN A 43 2.33 3.70 15.28
C ASN A 43 3.54 3.23 14.45
N ALA A 44 4.51 2.55 15.08
CA ALA A 44 5.66 1.99 14.37
C ALA A 44 5.26 0.85 13.43
N ARG A 45 4.30 0.02 13.84
CA ARG A 45 3.73 -1.05 13.03
C ARG A 45 2.98 -0.49 11.81
N ASP A 46 2.07 0.45 12.02
CA ASP A 46 1.30 1.12 10.97
C ASP A 46 2.23 1.76 9.93
N ALA A 47 3.23 2.53 10.37
CA ALA A 47 4.22 3.13 9.48
C ALA A 47 4.96 2.10 8.62
N ALA A 48 5.32 0.93 9.17
CA ALA A 48 5.99 -0.14 8.42
C ALA A 48 5.06 -0.79 7.38
N VAL A 49 3.78 -0.95 7.70
CA VAL A 49 2.78 -1.48 6.76
C VAL A 49 2.50 -0.48 5.64
N ILE A 50 2.32 0.80 5.96
CA ILE A 50 2.14 1.87 4.96
C ILE A 50 3.33 1.90 3.99
N ALA A 51 4.57 1.83 4.49
CA ALA A 51 5.76 1.78 3.65
C ALA A 51 5.75 0.56 2.72
N THR A 52 5.29 -0.59 3.21
CA THR A 52 5.15 -1.83 2.41
C THR A 52 4.10 -1.67 1.31
N ILE A 53 2.93 -1.10 1.62
CA ILE A 53 1.86 -0.85 0.63
C ILE A 53 2.36 0.11 -0.46
N GLN A 54 3.08 1.16 -0.09
CA GLN A 54 3.66 2.11 -1.05
C GLN A 54 4.72 1.45 -1.95
N ALA A 55 5.57 0.58 -1.40
CA ALA A 55 6.54 -0.18 -2.18
C ALA A 55 5.85 -1.13 -3.18
N GLN A 56 4.79 -1.82 -2.75
CA GLN A 56 3.97 -2.67 -3.63
C GLN A 56 3.29 -1.87 -4.73
N LEU A 57 2.76 -0.68 -4.41
CA LEU A 57 2.18 0.22 -5.40
C LEU A 57 3.21 0.61 -6.46
N ALA A 58 4.40 1.02 -6.04
CA ALA A 58 5.48 1.38 -6.97
C ALA A 58 5.88 0.18 -7.87
N GLN A 59 5.98 -1.01 -7.29
CA GLN A 59 6.26 -2.23 -8.05
C GLN A 59 5.15 -2.54 -9.07
N CYS A 60 3.88 -2.42 -8.66
CA CYS A 60 2.73 -2.63 -9.54
C CYS A 60 2.74 -1.65 -10.72
N GLN A 61 2.99 -0.36 -10.44
CA GLN A 61 3.08 0.68 -11.46
C GLN A 61 4.24 0.45 -12.43
N ASN A 62 5.41 0.03 -11.93
CA ASN A 62 6.56 -0.32 -12.76
C ASN A 62 6.22 -1.47 -13.72
N ASN A 63 5.54 -2.51 -13.23
CA ASN A 63 5.09 -3.64 -14.05
C ASN A 63 4.07 -3.20 -15.11
N CYS A 64 3.21 -2.22 -14.81
CA CYS A 64 2.28 -1.63 -15.77
C CYS A 64 2.98 -0.83 -16.89
N HIS A 65 4.13 -0.23 -16.60
CA HIS A 65 4.93 0.50 -17.59
C HIS A 65 5.73 -0.44 -18.50
N GLN A 66 6.28 -1.53 -17.94
CA GLN A 66 7.04 -2.52 -18.70
C GLN A 66 6.19 -3.32 -19.69
N GLN A 67 4.90 -3.52 -19.41
CA GLN A 67 3.97 -4.21 -20.32
C GLN A 67 3.58 -3.41 -21.59
N GLY A 68 4.00 -2.14 -21.70
CA GLY A 68 3.78 -1.30 -22.88
C GLY A 68 5.02 -1.09 -23.77
N GLY A 69 6.20 -1.46 -23.27
CA GLY A 69 7.45 -1.42 -24.03
C GLY A 69 7.54 -2.69 -24.86
N GLY A 70 7.18 -2.59 -26.14
CA GLY A 70 7.33 -3.70 -27.07
C GLY A 70 8.73 -4.30 -26.96
N SER A 71 8.77 -5.63 -26.91
CA SER A 71 9.98 -6.39 -27.14
C SER A 71 10.60 -5.92 -28.46
N SER A 72 11.65 -5.12 -28.38
CA SER A 72 12.67 -5.02 -29.42
C SER A 72 13.39 -6.37 -29.42
N GLY A 73 12.80 -7.36 -30.10
CA GLY A 73 13.46 -8.59 -30.51
C GLY A 73 13.79 -8.50 -32.01
N PRO A 74 14.90 -9.13 -32.44
CA PRO A 74 15.81 -8.72 -33.53
C PRO A 74 15.22 -8.52 -34.92
#